data_AF-A0AAW7CUD8-F1
#
_entry.id   AF-A0AAW7CUD8-F1
#
_cell.length_a   1.000
_cell.length_b   1.000
_cell.length_c   1.000
_cell.angle_alpha   90.00
_cell.angle_beta   90.00
_cell.angle_gamma   90.00
#
_symmetry.space_group_name_H-M   'P 1'
#
loop_
_entity.id
_entity.type
_entity.pdbx_description
1 polymer ?
#
loop_
_entity_poly.entity_id
_entity_poly.type
_entity_poly.pdbx_seq_one_letter_code
_entity_poly.pdbx_strand_id
1 'polypeptide(L)'
;MSKGIDAVYEFSSPPPKYIIAEVKMNTKGFSWWKPKLNRKVTSSGGSQMQDVWIDFNLDLEFGFVKSREIQKLGYERVLIGVSENNPMIIQTLDKNAKVVKTNIQMI
;
A
#
# COMPACT_ATOMS: atom_id res chain seq x y z
N MET A 1 -7.53 -8.41 15.21
CA MET A 1 -6.71 -8.15 14.01
C MET A 1 -7.18 -6.85 13.41
N SER A 2 -6.46 -5.75 13.65
CA SER A 2 -6.74 -4.47 13.00
C SER A 2 -6.48 -4.65 11.50
N LYS A 3 -7.41 -4.19 10.65
CA LYS A 3 -7.19 -4.11 9.19
C LYS A 3 -6.31 -2.89 8.94
N GLY A 4 -5.00 -3.07 9.04
CA GLY A 4 -3.99 -2.02 8.90
C GLY A 4 -3.20 -2.13 7.59
N ILE A 5 -2.02 -1.51 7.57
CA ILE A 5 -1.04 -1.61 6.48
C ILE A 5 -0.51 -3.05 6.43
N ASP A 6 -0.49 -3.66 5.24
CA ASP A 6 -0.02 -5.04 5.09
C ASP A 6 1.50 -5.16 5.24
N ALA A 7 2.27 -4.19 4.72
CA ALA A 7 3.72 -4.15 4.90
C ALA A 7 4.32 -2.74 4.82
N VAL A 8 5.40 -2.53 5.58
CA VAL A 8 6.30 -1.39 5.48
C VAL A 8 7.72 -1.91 5.29
N TYR A 9 8.34 -1.59 4.16
CA TYR A 9 9.73 -1.93 3.85
C TYR A 9 10.61 -0.71 4.02
N GLU A 10 11.77 -0.85 4.67
CA GLU A 10 12.81 0.18 4.79
C GLU A 10 14.02 -0.17 3.94
N PHE A 11 14.53 0.79 3.18
CA PHE A 11 15.70 0.64 2.30
C PHE A 11 16.81 1.62 2.73
N SER A 12 18.07 1.18 2.63
CA SER A 12 19.23 2.02 2.93
C SER A 12 19.63 2.95 1.78
N SER A 13 19.42 2.52 0.52
CA SER A 13 19.65 3.30 -0.71
C SER A 13 19.16 2.53 -1.94
N PRO A 14 18.69 3.19 -3.03
CA PRO A 14 18.38 4.63 -3.18
C PRO A 14 16.99 5.01 -2.61
N PRO A 15 16.59 6.30 -2.61
CA PRO A 15 15.22 6.69 -2.27
C PRO A 15 14.18 6.01 -3.17
N PRO A 16 12.95 5.76 -2.68
CA PRO A 16 12.41 6.15 -1.37
C PRO A 16 12.98 5.31 -0.22
N LYS A 17 13.11 5.94 0.97
CA LYS A 17 13.58 5.20 2.16
C LYS A 17 12.58 4.13 2.58
N TYR A 18 11.29 4.35 2.35
CA TYR A 18 10.26 3.39 2.69
C TYR A 18 9.31 3.06 1.53
N ILE A 19 8.80 1.83 1.51
CA ILE A 19 7.64 1.44 0.70
C ILE A 19 6.54 0.97 1.65
N ILE A 20 5.35 1.53 1.50
CA ILE A 20 4.13 1.11 2.20
C ILE A 20 3.28 0.35 1.20
N ALA A 21 2.99 -0.92 1.50
CA ALA A 21 2.30 -1.83 0.60
C ALA A 21 0.95 -2.28 1.17
N GLU A 22 -0.03 -2.35 0.27
CA GLU A 22 -1.28 -3.09 0.44
C GLU A 22 -1.30 -4.23 -0.58
N VAL A 23 -1.67 -5.44 -0.16
CA VAL A 23 -1.66 -6.65 -0.99
C VAL A 23 -3.09 -7.14 -1.18
N LYS A 24 -3.47 -7.45 -2.43
CA LYS A 24 -4.74 -8.10 -2.77
C LYS A 24 -4.47 -9.41 -3.47
N MET A 25 -5.11 -10.47 -2.97
CA MET A 25 -5.01 -11.81 -3.53
C MET A 25 -6.21 -12.08 -4.45
N ASN A 26 -5.94 -12.52 -5.68
CA ASN A 26 -6.97 -13.06 -6.57
C ASN A 26 -7.27 -14.51 -6.22
N THR A 27 -8.12 -14.73 -5.22
CA THR A 27 -8.49 -16.09 -4.79
C THR A 27 -9.43 -16.82 -5.76
N LYS A 28 -10.02 -16.10 -6.72
CA LYS A 28 -10.98 -16.68 -7.67
C LYS A 28 -10.37 -17.02 -9.04
N GLY A 29 -9.12 -16.62 -9.29
CA GLY A 29 -8.37 -17.02 -10.49
C GLY A 29 -8.85 -16.39 -11.81
N PHE A 30 -9.73 -15.39 -11.79
CA PHE A 30 -10.19 -14.74 -13.03
C PHE A 30 -9.04 -14.00 -13.72
N SER A 31 -8.89 -14.18 -15.03
CA SER A 31 -7.81 -13.56 -15.80
C SER A 31 -7.94 -12.05 -15.96
N TRP A 32 -9.16 -11.52 -15.92
CA TRP A 32 -9.45 -10.09 -15.98
C TRP A 32 -9.45 -9.41 -14.59
N TRP A 33 -9.08 -10.13 -13.53
CA TRP A 33 -9.04 -9.56 -12.19
C TRP A 33 -7.98 -8.45 -12.08
N LYS A 34 -8.29 -7.43 -11.28
CA LYS A 34 -7.35 -6.35 -10.94
C LYS A 34 -7.45 -6.07 -9.43
N PRO A 35 -6.32 -5.75 -8.76
CA PRO A 35 -6.35 -5.38 -7.36
C PRO A 35 -7.17 -4.10 -7.17
N LYS A 36 -7.96 -4.04 -6.09
CA LYS A 36 -8.78 -2.87 -5.75
C LYS A 36 -8.69 -2.58 -4.25
N LEU A 37 -8.49 -1.30 -3.93
CA LEU A 37 -8.57 -0.80 -2.56
C LEU A 37 -10.03 -0.69 -2.11
N ASN A 38 -10.26 -0.87 -0.81
CA ASN A 38 -11.54 -0.53 -0.21
C ASN A 38 -11.65 1.00 -0.08
N ARG A 39 -12.66 1.57 -0.74
CA ARG A 39 -12.97 3.01 -0.76
C ARG A 39 -13.92 3.44 0.36
N LYS A 40 -14.22 2.55 1.30
CA LYS A 40 -14.98 2.91 2.51
C LYS A 40 -14.07 3.67 3.47
N VAL A 41 -14.56 4.81 3.95
CA VAL A 41 -13.93 5.57 5.03
C VAL A 41 -13.85 4.70 6.29
N THR A 42 -12.66 4.63 6.89
CA THR A 42 -12.39 3.86 8.12
C THR A 42 -12.41 4.77 9.35
N SER A 43 -12.10 4.23 10.52
CA SER A 43 -11.91 5.01 11.76
C SER A 43 -10.79 6.05 11.67
N SER A 44 -9.90 5.94 10.67
CA SER A 44 -8.89 6.96 10.37
C SER A 44 -9.46 8.26 9.80
N GLY A 45 -10.73 8.26 9.35
CA GLY A 45 -11.31 9.36 8.59
C GLY A 45 -11.00 9.32 7.09
N GLY A 46 -10.20 8.36 6.61
CA GLY A 46 -9.96 8.12 5.18
C GLY A 46 -10.16 6.68 4.74
N SER A 47 -10.10 6.48 3.43
CA SER A 47 -10.10 5.17 2.78
C SER A 47 -8.70 4.55 2.74
N GLN A 48 -8.61 3.25 2.45
CA GLN A 48 -7.31 2.56 2.37
C GLN A 48 -6.31 3.30 1.47
N MET A 49 -5.06 3.36 1.94
CA MET A 49 -3.90 3.97 1.27
C MET A 49 -3.99 5.49 1.00
N GLN A 50 -4.99 6.19 1.55
CA GLN A 50 -4.97 7.66 1.61
C GLN A 50 -4.05 8.13 2.74
N ASP A 51 -3.52 9.35 2.64
CA ASP A 51 -2.60 9.91 3.65
C ASP A 51 -3.12 9.77 5.08
N VAL A 52 -4.34 10.23 5.34
CA VAL A 52 -4.94 10.15 6.70
C VAL A 52 -5.07 8.71 7.20
N TRP A 53 -5.28 7.76 6.28
CA TRP A 53 -5.36 6.34 6.62
C TRP A 53 -3.99 5.75 6.90
N ILE A 54 -2.98 6.11 6.10
CA ILE A 54 -1.60 5.65 6.30
C ILE A 54 -1.06 6.22 7.61
N ASP A 55 -1.20 7.52 7.85
CA ASP A 55 -0.72 8.18 9.06
C ASP A 55 -1.33 7.56 10.31
N PHE A 56 -2.65 7.34 10.32
CA PHE A 56 -3.34 6.68 11.41
C PHE A 56 -2.82 5.26 11.66
N ASN A 57 -2.62 4.46 10.61
CA ASN A 57 -2.14 3.08 10.77
C ASN A 57 -0.65 2.99 11.10
N LEU A 58 0.17 3.93 10.64
CA LEU A 58 1.58 4.02 11.07
C LEU A 58 1.68 4.39 12.55
N ASP A 59 0.85 5.32 13.03
CA ASP A 59 0.80 5.68 14.44
C ASP A 59 0.37 4.49 15.31
N LEU A 60 -0.59 3.69 14.84
CA LEU A 60 -1.03 2.47 15.54
C LEU A 60 0.02 1.37 15.56
N GLU A 61 0.74 1.16 14.46
CA GLU A 61 1.68 0.04 14.32
C GLU A 61 3.06 0.34 14.94
N PHE A 62 3.58 1.55 14.72
CA PHE A 62 4.96 1.91 15.08
C PHE A 62 5.06 2.99 16.15
N GLY A 63 3.92 3.57 16.54
CA GLY A 63 3.88 4.73 17.44
C GLY A 63 4.25 6.05 16.74
N PHE A 64 3.87 7.15 17.41
CA PHE A 64 3.98 8.51 16.86
C PHE A 64 5.39 8.88 16.37
N VAL A 65 6.44 8.55 17.14
CA VAL A 65 7.82 8.97 16.80
C VAL A 65 8.29 8.35 15.48
N LYS A 66 8.15 7.02 15.33
CA LYS A 66 8.59 6.31 14.12
C LYS A 66 7.71 6.64 12.93
N SER A 67 6.41 6.83 13.13
CA SER A 67 5.49 7.31 12.09
C SER A 67 5.92 8.65 11.50
N ARG A 68 6.29 9.63 12.36
CA ARG A 68 6.81 10.92 11.89
C ARG A 68 8.17 10.82 11.19
N GLU A 69 9.03 9.90 11.62
CA GLU A 69 10.28 9.61 10.92
C GLU A 69 10.01 9.10 9.49
N ILE A 70 9.11 8.13 9.33
CA ILE A 70 8.71 7.56 8.03
C ILE A 70 8.13 8.65 7.12
N GLN A 71 7.22 9.49 7.63
CA GLN A 71 6.66 10.60 6.87
C GLN A 71 7.73 11.61 6.44
N LYS A 72 8.66 11.96 7.34
CA LYS A 72 9.73 12.93 7.07
C LYS A 72 10.74 12.43 6.04
N LEU A 73 11.13 11.16 6.12
CA LEU A 73 12.10 10.56 5.20
C LEU A 73 11.47 10.16 3.85
N GLY A 74 10.14 10.12 3.80
CA GLY A 74 9.36 9.88 2.60
C GLY A 74 9.20 8.40 2.30
N TYR A 75 8.08 8.09 1.64
CA TYR A 75 7.71 6.74 1.26
C TYR A 75 6.95 6.69 -0.05
N GLU A 76 7.07 5.57 -0.76
CA GLU A 76 6.20 5.24 -1.89
C GLU A 76 5.04 4.37 -1.43
N ARG A 77 3.87 4.55 -2.05
CA ARG A 77 2.64 3.81 -1.78
C ARG A 77 2.42 2.82 -2.91
N VAL A 78 2.30 1.53 -2.60
CA VAL A 78 2.09 0.50 -3.61
C VAL A 78 0.88 -0.38 -3.30
N LEU A 79 0.11 -0.68 -4.34
CA LEU A 79 -0.91 -1.73 -4.34
C LEU A 79 -0.39 -2.90 -5.15
N ILE A 80 -0.26 -4.05 -4.49
CA ILE A 80 0.26 -5.28 -5.09
C ILE A 80 -0.92 -6.24 -5.30
N GLY A 81 -1.12 -6.66 -6.54
CA GLY A 81 -2.03 -7.72 -6.92
C GLY A 81 -1.27 -9.00 -7.16
N VAL A 82 -1.59 -10.05 -6.39
CA VAL A 82 -1.00 -11.38 -6.52
C VAL A 82 -2.09 -12.36 -6.96
N SER A 83 -1.73 -13.23 -7.89
CA SER A 83 -2.60 -14.27 -8.42
C SER A 83 -1.77 -15.50 -8.74
N GLU A 84 -2.35 -16.68 -8.58
CA GLU A 84 -1.69 -17.93 -8.97
C GLU A 84 -1.45 -18.00 -10.49
N ASN A 85 -2.47 -17.63 -11.28
CA ASN A 85 -2.46 -17.80 -12.73
C ASN A 85 -2.31 -16.49 -13.53
N ASN A 86 -2.04 -15.36 -12.87
CA ASN A 86 -1.89 -14.06 -13.55
C ASN A 86 -0.57 -13.39 -13.14
N PRO A 87 0.02 -12.58 -14.04
CA PRO A 87 1.19 -11.76 -13.71
C PRO A 87 0.95 -10.92 -12.46
N MET A 88 2.03 -10.70 -11.70
CA MET A 88 1.98 -9.80 -10.56
C MET A 88 1.75 -8.37 -11.06
N ILE A 89 0.80 -7.68 -10.43
CA ILE A 89 0.48 -6.29 -10.74
C ILE A 89 0.99 -5.42 -9.60
N ILE A 90 1.85 -4.45 -9.89
CA ILE A 90 2.34 -3.47 -8.90
C ILE A 90 1.91 -2.08 -9.34
N GLN A 91 1.11 -1.40 -8.51
CA GLN A 91 0.59 -0.07 -8.80
C GLN A 91 1.12 0.95 -7.79
N THR A 92 1.85 1.96 -8.28
CA THR A 92 2.20 3.13 -7.47
C THR A 92 0.98 4.02 -7.32
N LEU A 93 0.75 4.52 -6.11
CA LEU A 93 -0.40 5.34 -5.74
C LEU A 93 0.03 6.77 -5.36
N ASP A 94 -0.84 7.73 -5.66
CA ASP A 94 -0.75 9.09 -5.11
C ASP A 94 -1.30 9.16 -3.66
N LYS A 95 -1.21 10.34 -3.05
CA LYS A 95 -1.72 10.61 -1.70
C LYS A 95 -3.22 10.38 -1.49
N ASN A 96 -4.00 10.35 -2.57
CA ASN A 96 -5.43 10.11 -2.57
C ASN A 96 -5.76 8.64 -2.91
N ALA A 97 -4.75 7.77 -2.92
CA ALA A 97 -4.84 6.38 -3.32
C ALA A 97 -5.31 6.20 -4.79
N LYS A 98 -4.98 7.13 -5.68
CA LYS A 98 -5.18 7.00 -7.13
C LYS A 98 -3.94 6.41 -7.77
N VAL A 99 -4.14 5.51 -8.72
CA VAL A 99 -3.03 4.86 -9.45
C VAL A 99 -2.35 5.90 -10.35
N VAL A 100 -1.03 6.05 -10.19
CA VAL A 100 -0.19 6.93 -11.02
C VAL A 100 0.71 6.14 -11.96
N LYS A 101 1.12 4.92 -11.59
CA LYS A 101 1.91 4.03 -12.43
C LYS A 101 1.48 2.58 -12.22
N THR A 102 1.47 1.78 -13.28
CA THR A 102 1.28 0.34 -13.20
C THR A 102 2.48 -0.36 -13.83
N ASN A 103 3.11 -1.25 -13.07
CA ASN A 103 4.12 -2.18 -13.55
C ASN A 103 3.51 -3.59 -13.54
N ILE A 104 3.71 -4.34 -14.62
CA ILE A 104 3.27 -5.73 -14.73
C ILE A 104 4.52 -6.58 -14.80
N GLN A 105 4.68 -7.49 -13.85
CA GLN A 105 5.82 -8.38 -13.78
C GLN A 105 5.37 -9.80 -14.14
N MET A 106 5.92 -10.33 -15.24
CA MET A 106 5.83 -11.75 -15.56
C MET A 106 6.92 -12.47 -14.77
N ILE A 107 6.52 -13.48 -14.01
CA ILE A 107 7.41 -14.31 -13.19
C ILE A 107 7.57 -15.65 -13.91
#